data_AF-A0A7S3IE58-F1
#
_entry.id   AF-A0A7S3IE58-F1
#
_cell.length_a   1.000
_cell.length_b   1.000
_cell.length_c   1.000
_cell.angle_alpha   90.00
_cell.angle_beta   90.00
_cell.angle_gamma   90.00
#
_symmetry.space_group_name_H-M   'P 1'
#
loop_
_entity.id
_entity.type
_entity.pdbx_description
1 polymer ?
#
loop_
_entity_poly.entity_id
_entity_poly.type
_entity_poly.pdbx_seq_one_letter_code
_entity_poly.pdbx_strand_id
1 'polypeptide(L)'
;MKGVQTSVCPYQCDELIEPIDVNPDCLDPVSLEYERMGEVPFFISLFGFALASILIFICLSYKIQVKGRRPNITEQLLAASEDRRGDTSELDFSLKDCHAWCHYYRLYLKGKNTPSSPWVIPTYFPKKCLTTYDKDKLLKLLPEMNQALQYSWTQRQVLSIASWICPLAYPHLLGMFQRSKFELVQQKLYRNYPQKFWADEGSNRTLRLSSKDCSTAYVDFLDFSKKKGSLRNSPAAKQDIKVKLLGDGGFSRPFFLDFVEDPLCKSIALWDNLHAHLLLPVFDNLNSLLSALNFGKLEPELRSDLDRIITLVKTANKGVFLPAGFKATLYLIETNKTKQPSAVSTKAACKALSLDSKAQDQYDLLLPYLRIHKHLDKTEFGMVLQVKKVKVRLPMLPASNPPREESKLDYSMECEDFLHESKKPLLPSINRSQ
;
A
#
# COMPACT_ATOMS: atom_id res chain seq x y z
N MET A 1 18.40 -82.69 -26.05
CA MET A 1 18.12 -82.49 -24.62
C MET A 1 18.56 -81.09 -24.22
N LYS A 2 17.61 -80.29 -23.72
CA LYS A 2 17.74 -79.09 -22.86
C LYS A 2 18.70 -77.99 -23.37
N GLY A 3 18.26 -76.85 -23.91
CA GLY A 3 17.13 -76.04 -23.45
C GLY A 3 17.44 -75.44 -22.08
N VAL A 4 18.46 -74.57 -22.02
CA VAL A 4 18.72 -73.75 -20.83
C VAL A 4 17.84 -72.51 -20.95
N GLN A 5 16.62 -72.60 -20.42
CA GLN A 5 15.89 -71.42 -19.99
C GLN A 5 16.64 -70.86 -18.78
N THR A 6 17.42 -69.80 -18.97
CA THR A 6 17.81 -68.93 -17.85
C THR A 6 16.59 -68.11 -17.47
N SER A 7 16.07 -68.47 -16.32
CA SER A 7 14.98 -67.90 -15.57
C SER A 7 15.31 -66.50 -15.03
N VAL A 8 14.25 -65.70 -14.85
CA VAL A 8 14.10 -64.61 -13.86
C VAL A 8 14.82 -63.30 -14.17
N CYS A 9 14.06 -62.30 -14.63
CA CYS A 9 14.45 -60.89 -14.55
C CYS A 9 14.71 -60.51 -13.08
N PRO A 10 15.92 -60.09 -12.69
CA PRO A 10 16.15 -59.59 -11.36
C PRO A 10 15.98 -58.06 -11.38
N TYR A 11 15.21 -57.55 -10.42
CA TYR A 11 14.98 -56.12 -10.10
C TYR A 11 13.87 -55.43 -10.93
N GLN A 12 12.68 -55.32 -10.33
CA GLN A 12 11.75 -54.23 -10.66
C GLN A 12 12.37 -52.93 -10.11
N CYS A 13 12.41 -51.86 -10.91
CA CYS A 13 12.78 -50.54 -10.40
C CYS A 13 11.81 -50.11 -9.29
N ASP A 14 12.26 -49.31 -8.33
CA ASP A 14 11.39 -48.76 -7.28
C ASP A 14 10.18 -48.02 -7.88
N GLU A 15 9.03 -48.01 -7.20
CA GLU A 15 7.76 -47.42 -7.69
C GLU A 15 7.85 -45.93 -8.09
N LEU A 16 8.93 -45.24 -7.71
CA LEU A 16 9.22 -43.83 -8.02
C LEU A 16 10.04 -43.64 -9.31
N ILE A 17 10.52 -44.71 -9.92
CA ILE A 17 11.39 -44.72 -11.11
C ILE A 17 10.60 -45.29 -12.30
N GLU A 18 10.91 -44.80 -13.50
CA GLU A 18 10.26 -45.28 -14.73
C GLU A 18 10.41 -46.80 -14.90
N PRO A 19 9.39 -47.48 -15.47
CA PRO A 19 9.38 -48.93 -15.58
C PRO A 19 10.45 -49.45 -16.55
N ILE A 20 10.80 -50.73 -16.38
CA ILE A 20 11.98 -51.37 -17.00
C ILE A 20 11.94 -51.42 -18.54
N ASP A 21 10.76 -51.27 -19.13
CA ASP A 21 10.56 -51.13 -20.57
C ASP A 21 11.09 -49.80 -21.13
N VAL A 22 11.23 -48.78 -20.27
CA VAL A 22 11.71 -47.43 -20.63
C VAL A 22 13.03 -47.07 -19.93
N ASN A 23 13.37 -47.76 -18.85
CA ASN A 23 14.59 -47.59 -18.06
C ASN A 23 15.18 -48.96 -17.65
N PRO A 24 15.81 -49.69 -18.59
CA PRO A 24 16.26 -51.07 -18.35
C PRO A 24 17.33 -51.19 -17.26
N ASP A 25 18.09 -50.12 -17.02
CA ASP A 25 19.17 -50.06 -16.04
C ASP A 25 18.74 -49.40 -14.70
N CYS A 26 17.45 -49.12 -14.53
CA CYS A 26 16.87 -48.44 -13.35
C CYS A 26 17.66 -47.18 -12.93
N LEU A 27 18.13 -46.41 -13.90
CA LEU A 27 18.87 -45.16 -13.67
C LEU A 27 17.99 -44.12 -12.98
N ASP A 28 18.62 -43.27 -12.17
CA ASP A 28 17.94 -42.12 -11.61
C ASP A 28 17.51 -41.16 -12.75
N PRO A 29 16.49 -40.31 -12.54
CA PRO A 29 15.93 -39.48 -13.61
C PRO A 29 16.93 -38.57 -14.32
N VAL A 30 17.99 -38.14 -13.63
CA VAL A 30 19.02 -37.26 -14.22
C VAL A 30 19.95 -38.07 -15.12
N SER A 31 20.39 -39.24 -14.65
CA SER A 31 21.22 -40.15 -15.43
C SER A 31 20.50 -40.72 -16.64
N LEU A 32 19.19 -41.01 -16.51
CA LEU A 32 18.35 -41.47 -17.62
C LEU A 32 18.19 -40.39 -18.70
N GLU A 33 18.01 -39.14 -18.31
CA GLU A 33 17.91 -38.02 -19.27
C GLU A 33 19.26 -37.73 -19.94
N TYR A 34 20.37 -37.88 -19.20
CA TYR A 34 21.72 -37.79 -19.75
C TYR A 34 21.97 -38.87 -20.81
N GLU A 35 21.53 -40.10 -20.58
CA GLU A 35 21.67 -41.20 -21.54
C GLU A 35 20.73 -41.01 -22.76
N ARG A 36 19.49 -40.57 -22.56
CA ARG A 36 18.52 -40.29 -23.64
C ARG A 36 18.94 -39.14 -24.54
N MET A 37 19.43 -38.05 -23.97
CA MET A 37 19.86 -36.88 -24.72
C MET A 37 21.28 -37.01 -25.26
N GLY A 38 22.11 -37.88 -24.66
CA GLY A 38 23.54 -37.94 -24.91
C GLY A 38 24.30 -36.79 -24.23
N GLU A 39 25.63 -36.92 -24.15
CA GLU A 39 26.46 -36.00 -23.36
C GLU A 39 26.36 -34.54 -23.85
N VAL A 40 26.55 -34.33 -25.15
CA VAL A 40 26.64 -32.99 -25.74
C VAL A 40 25.29 -32.24 -25.66
N PRO A 41 24.14 -32.83 -26.06
CA PRO A 41 22.85 -32.13 -25.99
C PRO A 41 22.41 -31.84 -24.56
N PHE A 42 22.69 -32.75 -23.62
CA PHE A 42 22.39 -32.55 -22.21
C PHE A 42 23.14 -31.32 -21.64
N PHE A 43 24.45 -31.22 -21.88
CA PHE A 43 25.23 -30.07 -21.40
C PHE A 43 24.82 -28.76 -22.09
N ILE A 44 24.44 -28.79 -23.36
CA ILE A 44 23.89 -27.61 -24.07
C ILE A 44 22.57 -27.16 -23.44
N SER A 45 21.66 -28.09 -23.14
CA SER A 45 20.37 -27.80 -22.49
C SER A 45 20.56 -27.20 -21.10
N LEU A 46 21.43 -27.81 -20.28
CA LEU A 46 21.76 -27.32 -18.94
C LEU A 46 22.39 -25.92 -19.00
N PHE A 47 23.33 -25.70 -19.92
CA PHE A 47 23.95 -24.39 -20.13
C PHE A 47 22.93 -23.35 -20.61
N GLY A 48 22.02 -23.73 -21.51
CA GLY A 48 20.93 -22.88 -21.99
C GLY A 48 19.98 -22.45 -20.87
N PHE A 49 19.60 -23.38 -19.99
CA PHE A 49 18.78 -23.09 -18.82
C PHE A 49 19.50 -22.19 -17.81
N ALA A 50 20.78 -22.44 -17.55
CA ALA A 50 21.59 -21.59 -16.68
C ALA A 50 21.73 -20.17 -17.25
N LEU A 51 22.00 -20.04 -18.56
CA LEU A 51 22.09 -18.76 -19.25
C LEU A 51 20.75 -18.01 -19.20
N ALA A 52 19.63 -18.69 -19.46
CA ALA A 52 18.30 -18.10 -19.35
C ALA A 52 18.01 -17.62 -17.92
N SER A 53 18.37 -18.41 -16.91
CA SER A 53 18.22 -18.05 -15.50
C SER A 53 19.05 -16.82 -15.12
N ILE A 54 20.30 -16.75 -15.59
CA ILE A 54 21.19 -15.59 -15.41
C ILE A 54 20.62 -14.36 -16.12
N LEU A 55 20.15 -14.49 -17.36
CA LEU A 55 19.53 -13.38 -18.10
C LEU A 55 18.26 -12.87 -17.44
N ILE A 56 17.42 -13.76 -16.92
CA ILE A 56 16.25 -13.41 -16.11
C ILE A 56 16.69 -12.68 -14.85
N PHE A 57 17.68 -13.21 -14.14
CA PHE A 57 18.22 -12.58 -12.92
C PHE A 57 18.82 -11.20 -13.18
N ILE A 58 19.57 -11.02 -14.28
CA ILE A 58 20.13 -9.73 -14.70
C ILE A 58 19.00 -8.77 -15.08
N CYS A 59 18.00 -9.21 -15.86
CA CYS A 59 16.85 -8.38 -16.21
C CYS A 59 16.06 -7.93 -14.98
N LEU A 60 15.84 -8.83 -14.02
CA LEU A 60 15.17 -8.53 -12.76
C LEU A 60 16.01 -7.57 -11.90
N SER A 61 17.31 -7.84 -11.77
CA SER A 61 18.26 -7.00 -11.01
C SER A 61 18.40 -5.61 -11.62
N TYR A 62 18.49 -5.51 -12.94
CA TYR A 62 18.53 -4.24 -13.66
C TYR A 62 17.22 -3.46 -13.48
N LYS A 63 16.06 -4.11 -13.57
CA LYS A 63 14.77 -3.45 -13.25
C LYS A 63 14.72 -2.94 -11.81
N ILE A 64 15.25 -3.70 -10.86
CA ILE A 64 15.32 -3.28 -9.44
C ILE A 64 16.28 -2.09 -9.28
N GLN A 65 17.47 -2.13 -9.90
CA GLN A 65 18.46 -1.06 -9.80
C GLN A 65 18.06 0.23 -10.52
N VAL A 66 17.44 0.14 -11.70
CA VAL A 66 16.93 1.32 -12.43
C VAL A 66 15.80 1.99 -11.67
N LYS A 67 14.92 1.22 -11.02
CA LYS A 67 13.89 1.74 -10.12
C LYS A 67 14.46 2.26 -8.79
N GLY A 68 15.68 1.83 -8.44
CA GLY A 68 16.41 2.20 -7.23
C GLY A 68 17.42 3.33 -7.38
N ARG A 69 17.66 3.88 -8.59
CA ARG A 69 18.47 5.10 -8.77
C ARG A 69 17.68 6.29 -8.21
N ARG A 70 17.89 6.54 -6.93
CA ARG A 70 17.37 7.70 -6.22
C ARG A 70 18.14 8.92 -6.71
N PRO A 71 17.51 9.90 -7.39
CA PRO A 71 18.09 11.24 -7.43
C PRO A 71 18.24 11.75 -5.98
N ASN A 72 19.08 12.75 -5.74
CA ASN A 72 19.08 13.48 -4.47
C ASN A 72 17.70 14.13 -4.27
N ILE A 73 16.77 13.38 -3.67
CA ILE A 73 15.37 13.76 -3.41
C ILE A 73 15.34 15.10 -2.66
N THR A 74 16.28 15.29 -1.73
CA THR A 74 16.43 16.52 -0.97
C THR A 74 16.75 17.74 -1.85
N GLU A 75 17.65 17.63 -2.84
CA GLU A 75 17.99 18.74 -3.74
C GLU A 75 16.89 19.04 -4.75
N GLN A 76 16.29 18.01 -5.35
CA GLN A 76 15.20 18.19 -6.33
C GLN A 76 13.95 18.84 -5.72
N LEU A 77 13.65 18.52 -4.46
CA LEU A 77 12.48 19.06 -3.77
C LEU A 77 12.72 20.47 -3.19
N LEU A 78 13.96 20.78 -2.78
CA LEU A 78 14.33 22.14 -2.39
C LEU A 78 14.39 23.09 -3.60
N ALA A 79 14.74 22.57 -4.78
CA ALA A 79 14.75 23.32 -6.04
C ALA A 79 13.36 23.54 -6.66
N ALA A 80 12.28 22.98 -6.10
CA ALA A 80 10.92 23.16 -6.59
C ALA A 80 10.43 24.61 -6.31
N SER A 81 10.66 25.49 -7.29
CA SER A 81 10.30 26.91 -7.24
C SER A 81 8.79 27.17 -7.33
N GLU A 82 8.31 28.25 -6.71
CA GLU A 82 6.91 28.72 -6.80
C GLU A 82 6.50 29.11 -8.22
N ASP A 83 7.46 29.53 -9.04
CA ASP A 83 7.23 30.08 -10.39
C ASP A 83 6.80 29.03 -11.43
N ARG A 84 6.57 27.78 -11.00
CA ARG A 84 6.08 26.69 -11.85
C ARG A 84 4.68 26.22 -11.45
N ARG A 85 3.75 27.17 -11.25
CA ARG A 85 2.31 26.89 -11.37
C ARG A 85 2.01 26.61 -12.84
N GLY A 86 2.43 25.45 -13.31
CA GLY A 86 2.31 25.06 -14.70
C GLY A 86 0.94 24.47 -14.97
N ASP A 87 0.44 24.65 -16.20
CA ASP A 87 -0.84 24.12 -16.65
C ASP A 87 -1.06 22.65 -16.28
N THR A 88 -2.28 22.33 -15.87
CA THR A 88 -2.79 20.97 -15.76
C THR A 88 -3.33 20.50 -17.09
N SER A 89 -3.00 19.27 -17.49
CA SER A 89 -3.48 18.66 -18.73
C SER A 89 -4.55 17.61 -18.46
N GLU A 90 -5.33 17.26 -19.49
CA GLU A 90 -6.31 16.16 -19.42
C GLU A 90 -5.65 14.80 -19.12
N LEU A 91 -4.37 14.65 -19.51
CA LEU A 91 -3.60 13.41 -19.37
C LEU A 91 -2.88 13.29 -18.03
N ASP A 92 -2.49 14.42 -17.44
CA ASP A 92 -1.85 14.47 -16.13
C ASP A 92 -2.28 15.73 -15.36
N PHE A 93 -3.17 15.50 -14.41
CA PHE A 93 -3.52 16.42 -13.34
C PHE A 93 -3.33 15.73 -11.98
N SER A 94 -2.26 14.94 -11.86
CA SER A 94 -1.82 14.42 -10.56
C SER A 94 -1.37 15.55 -9.62
N LEU A 95 -1.28 15.24 -8.32
CA LEU A 95 -0.72 16.19 -7.37
C LEU A 95 0.77 16.37 -7.69
N LYS A 96 1.20 17.62 -7.93
CA LYS A 96 2.60 17.98 -8.12
C LYS A 96 3.25 18.30 -6.77
N ASP A 97 4.56 18.10 -6.66
CA ASP A 97 5.33 18.39 -5.44
C ASP A 97 5.18 19.86 -4.99
N CYS A 98 5.17 20.78 -5.96
CA CYS A 98 4.95 22.20 -5.72
C CYS A 98 3.56 22.55 -5.18
N HIS A 99 2.60 21.62 -5.16
CA HIS A 99 1.22 21.81 -4.66
C HIS A 99 0.98 21.15 -3.30
N ALA A 100 1.97 20.48 -2.71
CA ALA A 100 1.79 19.81 -1.43
C ALA A 100 1.32 20.75 -0.30
N TRP A 101 1.68 22.05 -0.36
CA TRP A 101 1.27 23.04 0.64
C TRP A 101 -0.19 23.51 0.49
N CYS A 102 -0.80 23.41 -0.69
CA CYS A 102 -2.21 23.74 -0.88
C CYS A 102 -3.14 22.54 -0.68
N HIS A 103 -2.56 21.36 -0.39
CA HIS A 103 -3.33 20.16 -0.08
C HIS A 103 -4.23 20.39 1.15
N TYR A 104 -5.51 20.07 0.97
CA TYR A 104 -6.54 20.20 2.00
C TYR A 104 -6.98 18.84 2.54
N TYR A 105 -7.25 17.87 1.67
CA TYR A 105 -7.76 16.56 2.08
C TYR A 105 -7.46 15.50 1.02
N ARG A 106 -7.13 14.29 1.44
CA ARG A 106 -6.94 13.14 0.55
C ARG A 106 -8.06 12.13 0.77
N LEU A 107 -8.75 11.78 -0.30
CA LEU A 107 -9.80 10.76 -0.33
C LEU A 107 -9.31 9.52 -1.07
N TYR A 108 -9.15 8.42 -0.36
CA TYR A 108 -8.76 7.14 -0.96
C TYR A 108 -9.96 6.44 -1.62
N LEU A 109 -9.73 5.88 -2.81
CA LEU A 109 -10.65 4.96 -3.45
C LEU A 109 -10.68 3.64 -2.65
N LYS A 110 -11.87 3.04 -2.52
CA LYS A 110 -12.08 1.78 -1.82
C LYS A 110 -11.95 0.61 -2.77
N GLY A 111 -11.50 -0.54 -2.27
CA GLY A 111 -11.32 -1.78 -3.05
C GLY A 111 -9.88 -2.00 -3.52
N LYS A 112 -9.61 -3.20 -4.03
CA LYS A 112 -8.28 -3.66 -4.51
C LYS A 112 -8.07 -3.49 -6.02
N ASN A 113 -9.02 -2.87 -6.70
CA ASN A 113 -9.06 -2.74 -8.15
C ASN A 113 -9.06 -4.10 -8.88
N THR A 114 -9.65 -5.12 -8.28
CA THR A 114 -9.76 -6.46 -8.88
C THR A 114 -11.18 -6.68 -9.42
N PRO A 115 -11.41 -7.69 -10.27
CA PRO A 115 -12.75 -8.05 -10.71
C PRO A 115 -13.74 -8.34 -9.57
N SER A 116 -13.24 -8.87 -8.45
CA SER A 116 -14.03 -9.16 -7.24
C SER A 116 -14.17 -7.97 -6.29
N SER A 117 -13.20 -7.05 -6.29
CA SER A 117 -13.17 -5.84 -5.46
C SER A 117 -12.74 -4.64 -6.31
N PRO A 118 -13.63 -4.17 -7.21
CA PRO A 118 -13.36 -3.03 -8.07
C PRO A 118 -13.27 -1.75 -7.26
N TRP A 119 -12.63 -0.73 -7.82
CA TRP A 119 -12.55 0.55 -7.15
C TRP A 119 -13.91 1.26 -7.05
N VAL A 120 -14.12 1.90 -5.91
CA VAL A 120 -15.29 2.75 -5.66
C VAL A 120 -14.82 4.05 -5.00
N ILE A 121 -15.18 5.17 -5.62
CA ILE A 121 -14.98 6.51 -5.08
C ILE A 121 -16.07 6.76 -4.01
N PRO A 122 -15.69 7.03 -2.76
CA PRO A 122 -16.66 7.30 -1.71
C PRO A 122 -17.44 8.60 -1.96
N THR A 123 -18.73 8.59 -1.62
CA THR A 123 -19.60 9.77 -1.71
C THR A 123 -19.46 10.74 -0.55
N TYR A 124 -18.73 10.35 0.51
CA TYR A 124 -18.55 11.17 1.70
C TYR A 124 -17.14 11.77 1.73
N PHE A 125 -17.08 13.09 1.84
CA PHE A 125 -15.87 13.88 2.09
C PHE A 125 -16.25 15.20 2.77
N PRO A 126 -15.33 15.87 3.47
CA PRO A 126 -15.63 17.09 4.22
C PRO A 126 -16.31 18.17 3.36
N LYS A 127 -17.35 18.83 3.89
CA LYS A 127 -18.14 19.83 3.16
C LYS A 127 -17.29 20.99 2.60
N LYS A 128 -16.16 21.29 3.24
CA LYS A 128 -15.27 22.42 2.90
C LYS A 128 -14.26 22.11 1.78
N CYS A 129 -14.17 20.86 1.30
CA CYS A 129 -13.17 20.48 0.30
C CYS A 129 -13.37 21.16 -1.07
N LEU A 130 -14.61 21.42 -1.46
CA LEU A 130 -14.99 22.07 -2.72
C LEU A 130 -15.99 23.18 -2.45
N THR A 131 -16.29 23.99 -3.47
CA THR A 131 -17.47 24.87 -3.44
C THR A 131 -18.74 24.02 -3.42
N THR A 132 -19.86 24.55 -2.92
CA THR A 132 -21.14 23.82 -2.89
C THR A 132 -21.55 23.35 -4.29
N TYR A 133 -21.39 24.23 -5.30
CA TYR A 133 -21.68 23.92 -6.70
C TYR A 133 -20.81 22.79 -7.24
N ASP A 134 -19.48 22.88 -7.07
CA ASP A 134 -18.55 21.86 -7.58
C ASP A 134 -18.73 20.53 -6.84
N LYS A 135 -19.06 20.59 -5.55
CA LYS A 135 -19.36 19.39 -4.76
C LYS A 135 -20.59 18.67 -5.30
N ASP A 136 -21.70 19.37 -5.52
CA ASP A 136 -22.93 18.77 -6.01
C ASP A 136 -22.74 18.21 -7.42
N LYS A 137 -21.92 18.89 -8.23
CA LYS A 137 -21.50 18.40 -9.54
C LYS A 137 -20.70 17.10 -9.43
N LEU A 138 -19.71 17.03 -8.54
CA LEU A 138 -18.95 15.80 -8.29
C LEU A 138 -19.89 14.67 -7.87
N LEU A 139 -20.78 14.92 -6.90
CA LEU A 139 -21.71 13.91 -6.38
C LEU A 139 -22.63 13.35 -7.47
N LYS A 140 -23.06 14.16 -8.44
CA LYS A 140 -23.84 13.71 -9.60
C LYS A 140 -23.01 12.84 -10.57
N LEU A 141 -21.70 13.08 -10.67
CA LEU A 141 -20.79 12.32 -11.54
C LEU A 141 -20.32 11.00 -10.91
N LEU A 142 -20.27 10.91 -9.58
CA LEU A 142 -19.76 9.73 -8.87
C LEU A 142 -20.41 8.41 -9.29
N PRO A 143 -21.75 8.29 -9.48
CA PRO A 143 -22.36 7.05 -9.95
C PRO A 143 -21.81 6.59 -11.30
N GLU A 144 -21.66 7.51 -12.26
CA GLU A 144 -21.14 7.21 -13.60
C GLU A 144 -19.64 6.83 -13.56
N MET A 145 -18.85 7.54 -12.75
CA MET A 145 -17.44 7.22 -12.53
C MET A 145 -17.26 5.86 -11.85
N ASN A 146 -18.06 5.58 -10.82
CA ASN A 146 -18.04 4.30 -10.11
C ASN A 146 -18.48 3.14 -11.00
N GLN A 147 -19.41 3.38 -11.93
CA GLN A 147 -19.80 2.40 -12.94
C GLN A 147 -18.66 2.14 -13.94
N ALA A 148 -17.92 3.17 -14.37
CA ALA A 148 -16.76 3.01 -15.26
C ALA A 148 -15.62 2.17 -14.62
N LEU A 149 -15.48 2.24 -13.30
CA LEU A 149 -14.53 1.42 -12.52
C LEU A 149 -14.94 -0.06 -12.39
N GLN A 150 -16.19 -0.42 -12.67
CA GLN A 150 -16.64 -1.81 -12.60
C GLN A 150 -16.10 -2.64 -13.76
N TYR A 151 -15.73 -3.90 -13.49
CA TYR A 151 -15.35 -4.85 -14.55
C TYR A 151 -16.58 -5.37 -15.27
N SER A 152 -16.60 -5.25 -16.59
CA SER A 152 -17.65 -5.84 -17.44
C SER A 152 -17.59 -7.37 -17.35
N TRP A 153 -18.68 -8.02 -17.73
CA TRP A 153 -18.71 -9.49 -17.79
C TRP A 153 -17.61 -10.03 -18.71
N THR A 154 -17.40 -9.41 -19.87
CA THR A 154 -16.35 -9.79 -20.82
C THR A 154 -14.95 -9.70 -20.22
N GLN A 155 -14.63 -8.61 -19.52
CA GLN A 155 -13.34 -8.43 -18.86
C GLN A 155 -13.12 -9.47 -17.76
N ARG A 156 -14.17 -9.82 -17.01
CA ARG A 156 -14.11 -10.88 -15.99
C ARG A 156 -13.79 -12.24 -16.62
N GLN A 157 -14.44 -12.58 -17.73
CA GLN A 157 -14.18 -13.84 -18.45
C GLN A 157 -12.74 -13.89 -18.97
N VAL A 158 -12.27 -12.84 -19.64
CA VAL A 158 -10.89 -12.76 -20.16
C VAL A 158 -9.87 -12.93 -19.04
N LEU A 159 -10.05 -12.22 -17.92
CA LEU A 159 -9.15 -12.33 -16.77
C LEU A 159 -9.22 -13.71 -16.10
N SER A 160 -10.40 -14.33 -16.04
CA SER A 160 -10.57 -15.69 -15.50
C SER A 160 -9.86 -16.72 -16.37
N ILE A 161 -10.06 -16.68 -17.69
CA ILE A 161 -9.41 -17.56 -18.65
C ILE A 161 -7.89 -17.35 -18.60
N ALA A 162 -7.42 -16.10 -18.58
CA ALA A 162 -6.00 -15.78 -18.49
C ALA A 162 -5.38 -16.33 -17.19
N SER A 163 -6.11 -16.27 -16.07
CA SER A 163 -5.61 -16.81 -14.80
C SER A 163 -5.40 -18.33 -14.84
N TRP A 164 -6.15 -19.06 -15.67
CA TRP A 164 -6.07 -20.51 -15.79
C TRP A 164 -5.09 -20.95 -16.88
N ILE A 165 -5.16 -20.34 -18.06
CA ILE A 165 -4.35 -20.73 -19.24
C ILE A 165 -2.93 -20.14 -19.18
N CYS A 166 -2.79 -18.90 -18.71
CA CYS A 166 -1.50 -18.22 -18.69
C CYS A 166 -1.32 -17.38 -17.41
N PRO A 167 -1.04 -18.03 -16.26
CA PRO A 167 -0.86 -17.35 -14.98
C PRO A 167 0.18 -16.23 -15.01
N LEU A 168 1.21 -16.37 -15.87
CA LEU A 168 2.26 -15.36 -16.06
C LEU A 168 1.76 -14.08 -16.77
N ALA A 169 0.79 -14.20 -17.68
CA ALA A 169 0.23 -13.05 -18.38
C ALA A 169 -0.88 -12.34 -17.58
N TYR A 170 -1.48 -13.02 -16.61
CA TYR A 170 -2.58 -12.48 -15.80
C TYR A 170 -2.27 -11.12 -15.14
N PRO A 171 -1.13 -10.93 -14.43
CA PRO A 171 -0.81 -9.65 -13.80
C PRO A 171 -0.68 -8.50 -14.79
N HIS A 172 -0.16 -8.78 -15.99
CA HIS A 172 0.01 -7.79 -17.05
C HIS A 172 -1.35 -7.37 -17.63
N LEU A 173 -2.20 -8.34 -17.99
CA LEU A 173 -3.54 -8.10 -18.49
C LEU A 173 -4.42 -7.36 -17.47
N LEU A 174 -4.33 -7.77 -16.20
CA LEU A 174 -5.01 -7.06 -15.12
C LEU A 174 -4.54 -5.61 -15.04
N GLY A 175 -3.22 -5.37 -15.04
CA GLY A 175 -2.65 -4.02 -15.02
C GLY A 175 -3.11 -3.14 -16.19
N MET A 176 -3.24 -3.70 -17.41
CA MET A 176 -3.76 -2.97 -18.57
C MET A 176 -5.22 -2.53 -18.37
N PHE A 177 -6.10 -3.43 -17.93
CA PHE A 177 -7.49 -3.07 -17.65
C PHE A 177 -7.61 -2.04 -16.52
N GLN A 178 -6.80 -2.20 -15.47
CA GLN A 178 -6.78 -1.28 -14.34
C GLN A 178 -6.40 0.15 -14.77
N ARG A 179 -5.35 0.30 -15.60
CA ARG A 179 -4.90 1.60 -16.13
C ARG A 179 -5.96 2.23 -17.03
N SER A 180 -6.46 1.48 -18.01
CA SER A 180 -7.47 1.98 -18.95
C SER A 180 -8.74 2.48 -18.25
N LYS A 181 -9.21 1.77 -17.21
CA LYS A 181 -10.36 2.21 -16.40
C LYS A 181 -10.06 3.47 -15.61
N PHE A 182 -8.87 3.56 -15.02
CA PHE A 182 -8.47 4.74 -14.26
C PHE A 182 -8.35 5.98 -15.16
N GLU A 183 -7.73 5.83 -16.33
CA GLU A 183 -7.61 6.88 -17.35
C GLU A 183 -8.99 7.34 -17.84
N LEU A 184 -9.92 6.42 -18.07
CA LEU A 184 -11.30 6.77 -18.44
C LEU A 184 -11.98 7.63 -17.36
N VAL A 185 -11.77 7.30 -16.09
CA VAL A 185 -12.31 8.06 -14.96
C VAL A 185 -11.66 9.44 -14.86
N GLN A 186 -10.34 9.53 -15.08
CA GLN A 186 -9.61 10.81 -15.13
C GLN A 186 -10.14 11.70 -16.26
N GLN A 187 -10.30 11.17 -17.47
CA GLN A 187 -10.84 11.90 -18.62
C GLN A 187 -12.27 12.39 -18.37
N LYS A 188 -13.15 11.50 -17.87
CA LYS A 188 -14.53 11.88 -17.51
C LYS A 188 -14.55 13.00 -16.48
N LEU A 189 -13.72 12.89 -15.45
CA LEU A 189 -13.62 13.93 -14.42
C LEU A 189 -13.15 15.25 -15.02
N TYR A 190 -12.07 15.24 -15.80
CA TYR A 190 -11.50 16.43 -16.42
C TYR A 190 -12.51 17.18 -17.31
N ARG A 191 -13.18 16.45 -18.22
CA ARG A 191 -14.14 17.02 -19.19
C ARG A 191 -15.38 17.62 -18.55
N ASN A 192 -15.75 17.14 -17.37
CA ASN A 192 -16.95 17.62 -16.70
C ASN A 192 -16.73 18.96 -15.99
N TYR A 193 -15.51 19.44 -15.78
CA TYR A 193 -15.26 20.73 -15.12
C TYR A 193 -14.68 21.76 -16.11
N PRO A 194 -15.00 23.05 -15.93
CA PRO A 194 -14.43 24.10 -16.77
C PRO A 194 -12.92 24.22 -16.53
N GLN A 195 -12.17 24.69 -17.53
CA GLN A 195 -10.71 24.87 -17.42
C GLN A 195 -10.28 25.71 -16.20
N LYS A 196 -11.08 26.72 -15.83
CA LYS A 196 -10.86 27.54 -14.63
C LYS A 196 -10.86 26.74 -13.32
N PHE A 197 -11.60 25.64 -13.23
CA PHE A 197 -11.59 24.77 -12.06
C PHE A 197 -10.24 24.07 -11.89
N TRP A 198 -9.55 23.78 -12.98
CA TRP A 198 -8.27 23.08 -12.96
C TRP A 198 -7.07 24.02 -12.76
N ALA A 199 -7.24 25.32 -13.04
CA ALA A 199 -6.18 26.31 -12.90
C ALA A 199 -5.58 26.36 -11.48
N ASP A 200 -4.24 26.36 -11.41
CA ASP A 200 -3.45 26.42 -10.17
C ASP A 200 -3.34 27.85 -9.61
N GLU A 201 -4.42 28.64 -9.75
CA GLU A 201 -4.42 30.08 -9.46
C GLU A 201 -5.66 30.55 -8.71
N GLY A 202 -5.51 31.73 -8.07
CA GLY A 202 -6.60 32.42 -7.38
C GLY A 202 -7.11 31.71 -6.13
N SER A 203 -8.36 31.99 -5.75
CA SER A 203 -9.02 31.38 -4.60
C SER A 203 -9.75 30.06 -4.93
N ASN A 204 -9.28 29.35 -5.96
CA ASN A 204 -9.95 28.16 -6.46
C ASN A 204 -9.73 26.96 -5.53
N ARG A 205 -10.79 26.18 -5.34
CA ARG A 205 -10.72 24.84 -4.76
C ARG A 205 -10.90 23.83 -5.87
N THR A 206 -9.96 22.90 -5.96
CA THR A 206 -9.90 21.93 -7.05
C THR A 206 -9.55 20.56 -6.50
N LEU A 207 -9.44 19.58 -7.38
CA LEU A 207 -9.04 18.23 -7.02
C LEU A 207 -8.01 17.66 -8.00
N ARG A 208 -7.26 16.65 -7.58
CA ARG A 208 -6.27 15.93 -8.39
C ARG A 208 -6.52 14.45 -8.20
N LEU A 209 -6.57 13.68 -9.27
CA LEU A 209 -6.80 12.23 -9.22
C LEU A 209 -5.49 11.52 -9.56
N SER A 210 -5.01 10.64 -8.67
CA SER A 210 -3.73 9.99 -8.82
C SER A 210 -3.79 8.51 -8.45
N SER A 211 -3.02 7.71 -9.19
CA SER A 211 -2.82 6.28 -9.01
C SER A 211 -1.46 5.93 -9.59
N LYS A 212 -0.59 5.29 -8.82
CA LYS A 212 0.77 4.93 -9.30
C LYS A 212 0.87 3.49 -9.74
N ASP A 213 0.46 2.59 -8.87
CA ASP A 213 0.64 1.14 -9.04
C ASP A 213 -0.67 0.43 -9.42
N CYS A 214 -1.74 1.21 -9.66
CA CYS A 214 -3.08 0.70 -9.88
C CYS A 214 -3.65 -0.15 -8.72
N SER A 215 -2.96 -0.20 -7.57
CA SER A 215 -3.40 -0.87 -6.35
C SER A 215 -4.11 0.11 -5.41
N THR A 216 -3.59 1.34 -5.35
CA THR A 216 -4.19 2.44 -4.60
C THR A 216 -4.36 3.67 -5.48
N ALA A 217 -5.55 4.24 -5.41
CA ALA A 217 -5.88 5.52 -6.03
C ALA A 217 -6.48 6.47 -4.99
N TYR A 218 -6.28 7.76 -5.21
CA TYR A 218 -6.78 8.80 -4.33
C TYR A 218 -7.12 10.08 -5.08
N VAL A 219 -8.06 10.83 -4.51
CA VAL A 219 -8.45 12.18 -4.91
C VAL A 219 -7.88 13.15 -3.88
N ASP A 220 -6.98 14.01 -4.31
CA ASP A 220 -6.41 15.09 -3.51
C ASP A 220 -7.20 16.37 -3.74
N PHE A 221 -7.77 16.92 -2.69
CA PHE A 221 -8.45 18.22 -2.71
C PHE A 221 -7.45 19.31 -2.40
N LEU A 222 -7.41 20.34 -3.24
CA LEU A 222 -6.50 21.47 -3.15
C LEU A 222 -7.27 22.77 -2.91
N ASP A 223 -6.70 23.65 -2.11
CA ASP A 223 -7.24 24.98 -1.80
C ASP A 223 -6.17 26.05 -2.06
N PHE A 224 -6.20 26.63 -3.27
CA PHE A 224 -5.25 27.67 -3.71
C PHE A 224 -5.54 29.05 -3.10
N SER A 225 -6.68 29.23 -2.41
CA SER A 225 -7.00 30.48 -1.71
C SER A 225 -6.03 30.84 -0.59
N LYS A 226 -5.21 29.87 -0.15
CA LYS A 226 -4.26 30.07 0.94
C LYS A 226 -2.92 30.51 0.40
N LYS A 227 -2.30 31.47 1.07
CA LYS A 227 -0.93 31.91 0.73
C LYS A 227 0.09 30.96 1.37
N LYS A 228 1.20 30.71 0.66
CA LYS A 228 2.32 29.83 1.07
C LYS A 228 3.10 30.28 2.32
N GLY A 229 2.66 31.32 3.05
CA GLY A 229 3.40 32.04 4.11
C GLY A 229 4.02 31.24 5.28
N SER A 230 3.84 29.93 5.33
CA SER A 230 4.95 28.96 5.51
C SER A 230 4.37 27.58 5.29
N LEU A 231 5.15 26.62 4.78
CA LEU A 231 4.76 25.20 4.77
C LEU A 231 4.28 24.76 6.18
N ARG A 232 4.86 25.37 7.23
CA ARG A 232 4.52 25.25 8.66
C ARG A 232 3.11 25.74 9.05
N ASN A 233 2.52 26.64 8.26
CA ASN A 233 1.19 27.23 8.44
C ASN A 233 0.16 26.72 7.42
N SER A 234 0.56 25.83 6.52
CA SER A 234 -0.34 25.21 5.55
C SER A 234 -1.47 24.46 6.28
N PRO A 235 -2.65 24.30 5.68
CA PRO A 235 -3.71 23.48 6.27
C PRO A 235 -3.31 22.02 6.44
N ALA A 236 -2.53 21.45 5.51
CA ALA A 236 -1.88 20.16 5.70
C ALA A 236 -1.03 20.17 6.98
N ALA A 237 -0.42 21.32 7.31
CA ALA A 237 0.34 21.55 8.55
C ALA A 237 -0.39 21.85 9.83
N LYS A 238 -1.70 22.07 9.74
CA LYS A 238 -2.59 22.17 10.89
C LYS A 238 -3.39 20.89 11.12
N GLN A 239 -3.40 19.97 10.16
CA GLN A 239 -4.21 18.76 10.20
C GLN A 239 -3.35 17.50 10.28
N ASP A 240 -3.94 16.45 10.82
CA ASP A 240 -3.32 15.13 10.89
C ASP A 240 -3.14 14.58 9.46
N ILE A 241 -1.90 14.39 9.03
CA ILE A 241 -1.63 13.81 7.70
C ILE A 241 -1.82 12.31 7.79
N LYS A 242 -2.67 11.76 6.92
CA LYS A 242 -2.99 10.34 6.87
C LYS A 242 -2.64 9.80 5.49
N VAL A 243 -1.68 8.90 5.46
CA VAL A 243 -1.22 8.25 4.24
C VAL A 243 -1.52 6.76 4.31
N LYS A 244 -2.37 6.27 3.42
CA LYS A 244 -2.55 4.83 3.20
C LYS A 244 -1.30 4.25 2.54
N LEU A 245 -0.79 3.18 3.11
CA LEU A 245 0.31 2.42 2.53
C LEU A 245 -0.16 1.78 1.22
N LEU A 246 0.70 1.82 0.20
CA LEU A 246 0.49 1.15 -1.07
C LEU A 246 0.61 -0.37 -0.89
N GLY A 247 0.10 -1.12 -1.87
CA GLY A 247 0.07 -2.58 -1.79
C GLY A 247 -1.04 -3.12 -0.88
N ASP A 248 -1.16 -4.44 -0.83
CA ASP A 248 -2.19 -5.14 -0.06
C ASP A 248 -1.61 -6.11 0.97
N GLY A 249 -0.28 -6.06 1.17
CA GLY A 249 0.43 -6.93 2.11
C GLY A 249 0.60 -8.36 1.61
N GLY A 250 0.31 -8.63 0.34
CA GLY A 250 0.60 -9.90 -0.32
C GLY A 250 2.03 -9.99 -0.80
N PHE A 251 2.48 -11.20 -1.13
CA PHE A 251 3.84 -11.46 -1.63
C PHE A 251 4.17 -10.67 -2.91
N SER A 252 3.22 -10.54 -3.82
CA SER A 252 3.40 -9.83 -5.10
C SER A 252 3.25 -8.31 -4.98
N ARG A 253 2.60 -7.82 -3.92
CA ARG A 253 2.31 -6.41 -3.66
C ARG A 253 2.45 -6.10 -2.16
N PRO A 254 3.69 -6.13 -1.64
CA PRO A 254 3.94 -5.85 -0.23
C PRO A 254 3.52 -4.43 0.14
N PHE A 255 3.38 -4.17 1.45
CA PHE A 255 3.12 -2.81 1.90
C PHE A 255 4.31 -1.90 1.63
N PHE A 256 4.02 -0.71 1.13
CA PHE A 256 5.05 0.28 0.80
C PHE A 256 4.55 1.69 1.04
N LEU A 257 5.38 2.51 1.69
CA LEU A 257 5.18 3.94 1.82
C LEU A 257 6.02 4.66 0.77
N ASP A 258 5.36 5.23 -0.23
CA ASP A 258 6.06 5.95 -1.28
C ASP A 258 6.37 7.38 -0.87
N PHE A 259 7.56 7.61 -0.34
CA PHE A 259 8.06 8.97 -0.03
C PHE A 259 8.91 9.57 -1.15
N VAL A 260 9.09 8.87 -2.28
CA VAL A 260 9.95 9.30 -3.40
C VAL A 260 9.14 9.97 -4.50
N GLU A 261 7.92 9.52 -4.73
CA GLU A 261 7.06 10.09 -5.76
C GLU A 261 5.80 10.73 -5.18
N ASP A 262 5.37 10.45 -3.94
CA ASP A 262 4.10 10.98 -3.41
C ASP A 262 4.34 12.35 -2.76
N PRO A 263 3.77 13.44 -3.32
CA PRO A 263 3.96 14.79 -2.78
C PRO A 263 3.58 14.91 -1.32
N LEU A 264 2.54 14.21 -0.87
CA LEU A 264 2.07 14.29 0.51
C LEU A 264 3.03 13.57 1.46
N CYS A 265 3.55 12.39 1.08
CA CYS A 265 4.57 11.69 1.86
C CYS A 265 5.88 12.48 1.92
N LYS A 266 6.31 13.02 0.78
CA LYS A 266 7.47 13.93 0.70
C LYS A 266 7.33 15.11 1.64
N SER A 267 6.13 15.70 1.70
CA SER A 267 5.86 16.84 2.57
C SER A 267 6.04 16.50 4.05
N ILE A 268 5.76 15.26 4.48
CA ILE A 268 6.02 14.79 5.85
C ILE A 268 7.54 14.76 6.10
N ALA A 269 8.31 14.21 5.16
CA ALA A 269 9.77 14.13 5.29
C ALA A 269 10.45 15.52 5.29
N LEU A 270 9.86 16.49 4.58
CA LEU A 270 10.43 17.83 4.37
C LEU A 270 9.77 18.92 5.24
N TRP A 271 8.97 18.53 6.21
CA TRP A 271 8.21 19.50 6.99
C TRP A 271 9.07 20.50 7.75
N ASP A 272 10.18 20.00 8.26
CA ASP A 272 11.21 20.77 8.91
C ASP A 272 12.52 20.38 8.23
N ASN A 273 13.01 21.25 7.33
CA ASN A 273 14.22 21.02 6.53
C ASN A 273 15.40 20.57 7.40
N LEU A 274 15.42 20.96 8.68
CA LEU A 274 16.42 20.56 9.66
C LEU A 274 16.42 19.05 9.93
N HIS A 275 15.28 18.36 9.87
CA HIS A 275 15.12 16.95 10.26
C HIS A 275 14.97 15.99 9.08
N ALA A 276 14.94 16.50 7.84
CA ALA A 276 14.74 15.68 6.64
C ALA A 276 15.77 14.54 6.51
N HIS A 277 17.03 14.84 6.81
CA HIS A 277 18.12 13.86 6.80
C HIS A 277 17.97 12.75 7.86
N LEU A 278 17.21 13.00 8.93
CA LEU A 278 16.91 12.01 9.98
C LEU A 278 15.67 11.19 9.67
N LEU A 279 14.70 11.75 8.94
CA LEU A 279 13.44 11.09 8.62
C LEU A 279 13.55 10.11 7.45
N LEU A 280 14.37 10.42 6.43
CA LEU A 280 14.52 9.55 5.25
C LEU A 280 15.00 8.13 5.62
N PRO A 281 16.04 7.94 6.45
CA PRO A 281 16.47 6.60 6.87
C PRO A 281 15.40 5.84 7.67
N VAL A 282 14.59 6.55 8.46
CA VAL A 282 13.48 5.94 9.20
C VAL A 282 12.44 5.37 8.24
N PHE A 283 12.07 6.13 7.19
CA PHE A 283 11.11 5.66 6.19
C PHE A 283 11.66 4.53 5.32
N ASP A 284 12.95 4.54 5.01
CA ASP A 284 13.63 3.43 4.34
C ASP A 284 13.55 2.14 5.17
N ASN A 285 13.96 2.21 6.43
CA ASN A 285 13.90 1.07 7.34
C ASN A 285 12.46 0.59 7.53
N LEU A 286 11.49 1.51 7.59
CA LEU A 286 10.08 1.18 7.67
C LEU A 286 9.63 0.42 6.41
N ASN A 287 10.00 0.87 5.21
CA ASN A 287 9.68 0.18 3.96
C ASN A 287 10.31 -1.20 3.87
N SER A 288 11.55 -1.38 4.35
CA SER A 288 12.17 -2.71 4.43
C SER A 288 11.36 -3.66 5.32
N LEU A 289 10.92 -3.20 6.50
CA LEU A 289 10.09 -4.02 7.40
C LEU A 289 8.68 -4.27 6.85
N LEU A 290 8.05 -3.26 6.25
CA LEU A 290 6.75 -3.38 5.60
C LEU A 290 6.79 -4.34 4.41
N SER A 291 7.92 -4.41 3.71
CA SER A 291 8.10 -5.35 2.60
C SER A 291 8.16 -6.81 3.06
N ALA A 292 8.67 -7.04 4.26
CA ALA A 292 8.69 -8.35 4.89
C ALA A 292 7.33 -8.72 5.51
N LEU A 293 6.51 -7.74 5.90
CA LEU A 293 5.22 -7.96 6.54
C LEU A 293 4.23 -8.62 5.59
N ASN A 294 3.84 -9.85 5.92
CA ASN A 294 2.82 -10.58 5.18
C ASN A 294 1.88 -11.29 6.15
N PHE A 295 0.59 -10.95 6.09
CA PHE A 295 -0.45 -11.57 6.92
C PHE A 295 -0.74 -13.04 6.58
N GLY A 296 0.00 -13.64 5.65
CA GLY A 296 -0.02 -15.08 5.32
C GLY A 296 1.05 -15.89 6.03
N LYS A 297 2.00 -15.26 6.73
CA LYS A 297 3.04 -15.95 7.50
C LYS A 297 2.48 -16.67 8.73
N LEU A 298 3.31 -17.54 9.30
CA LEU A 298 3.05 -18.16 10.60
C LEU A 298 2.96 -17.08 11.69
N GLU A 299 2.18 -17.37 12.73
CA GLU A 299 1.92 -16.45 13.83
C GLU A 299 3.17 -15.88 14.52
N PRO A 300 4.18 -16.70 14.90
CA PRO A 300 5.38 -16.16 15.53
C PRO A 300 6.16 -15.22 14.60
N GLU A 301 6.20 -15.50 13.30
CA GLU A 301 6.86 -14.65 12.31
C GLU A 301 6.13 -13.33 12.12
N LEU A 302 4.80 -13.38 11.95
CA LEU A 302 3.96 -12.20 11.82
C LEU A 302 4.03 -11.31 13.08
N ARG A 303 4.05 -11.92 14.26
CA ARG A 303 4.23 -11.21 15.53
C ARG A 303 5.59 -10.51 15.57
N SER A 304 6.66 -11.24 15.25
CA SER A 304 8.02 -10.70 15.18
C SER A 304 8.12 -9.51 14.20
N ASP A 305 7.52 -9.64 13.01
CA ASP A 305 7.52 -8.56 12.01
C ASP A 305 6.77 -7.31 12.52
N LEU A 306 5.60 -7.51 13.12
CA LEU A 306 4.81 -6.42 13.69
C LEU A 306 5.53 -5.74 14.87
N ASP A 307 6.16 -6.52 15.76
CA ASP A 307 6.94 -6.00 16.89
C ASP A 307 8.13 -5.16 16.42
N ARG A 308 8.83 -5.59 15.36
CA ARG A 308 9.90 -4.80 14.74
C ARG A 308 9.38 -3.47 14.19
N ILE A 309 8.23 -3.49 13.51
CA ILE A 309 7.60 -2.28 12.96
C ILE A 309 7.19 -1.32 14.09
N ILE A 310 6.49 -1.82 15.13
CA ILE A 310 6.10 -0.99 16.28
C ILE A 310 7.32 -0.41 16.98
N THR A 311 8.35 -1.22 17.18
CA THR A 311 9.59 -0.78 17.84
C THR A 311 10.30 0.29 17.03
N LEU A 312 10.35 0.16 15.70
CA LEU A 312 10.90 1.18 14.80
C LEU A 312 10.10 2.49 14.91
N VAL A 313 8.78 2.43 14.79
CA VAL A 313 7.90 3.62 14.88
C VAL A 313 8.02 4.29 16.26
N LYS A 314 8.12 3.51 17.34
CA LYS A 314 8.31 4.01 18.71
C LYS A 314 9.66 4.70 18.88
N THR A 315 10.73 4.09 18.37
CA THR A 315 12.08 4.65 18.40
C THR A 315 12.15 5.93 17.58
N ALA A 316 11.59 5.93 16.37
CA ALA A 316 11.49 7.11 15.52
C ALA A 316 10.66 8.22 16.17
N ASN A 317 9.58 7.88 16.86
CA ASN A 317 8.79 8.86 17.60
C ASN A 317 9.62 9.55 18.69
N LYS A 318 10.38 8.78 19.47
CA LYS A 318 11.22 9.34 20.53
C LYS A 318 12.40 10.15 20.00
N GLY A 319 13.08 9.64 18.97
CA GLY A 319 14.33 10.22 18.48
C GLY A 319 14.17 11.30 17.42
N VAL A 320 13.09 11.27 16.63
CA VAL A 320 12.95 12.16 15.45
C VAL A 320 11.62 12.91 15.45
N PHE A 321 10.47 12.22 15.52
CA PHE A 321 9.18 12.91 15.38
C PHE A 321 8.85 13.83 16.57
N LEU A 322 8.99 13.36 17.82
CA LEU A 322 8.66 14.18 18.99
C LEU A 322 9.56 15.41 19.11
N PRO A 323 10.90 15.33 18.96
CA PRO A 323 11.75 16.52 18.91
C PRO A 323 11.32 17.52 17.83
N ALA A 324 10.85 17.03 16.67
CA ALA A 324 10.32 17.86 15.59
C ALA A 324 8.88 18.39 15.86
N GLY A 325 8.23 18.00 16.96
CA GLY A 325 6.86 18.42 17.31
C GLY A 325 5.76 17.58 16.66
N PHE A 326 6.03 16.31 16.36
CA PHE A 326 5.11 15.38 15.72
C PHE A 326 5.02 14.04 16.45
N LYS A 327 3.97 13.28 16.15
CA LYS A 327 3.82 11.88 16.52
C LYS A 327 3.30 11.11 15.31
N ALA A 328 4.04 10.10 14.90
CA ALA A 328 3.63 9.13 13.91
C ALA A 328 2.93 7.95 14.59
N THR A 329 1.77 7.55 14.08
CA THR A 329 1.03 6.38 14.54
C THR A 329 0.66 5.55 13.32
N LEU A 330 0.97 4.25 13.35
CA LEU A 330 0.60 3.33 12.29
C LEU A 330 -0.72 2.66 12.67
N TYR A 331 -1.66 2.62 11.74
CA TYR A 331 -2.97 2.01 11.94
C TYR A 331 -3.15 0.82 11.03
N LEU A 332 -3.70 -0.27 11.56
CA LEU A 332 -4.24 -1.38 10.79
C LEU A 332 -5.74 -1.14 10.57
N ILE A 333 -6.15 -1.07 9.32
CA ILE A 333 -7.53 -0.79 8.92
C ILE A 333 -8.16 -2.04 8.33
N GLU A 334 -9.33 -2.40 8.84
CA GLU A 334 -10.17 -3.44 8.27
C GLU A 334 -11.34 -2.82 7.50
N THR A 335 -11.51 -3.25 6.25
CA THR A 335 -12.63 -2.90 5.39
C THR A 335 -13.42 -4.17 5.06
N ASN A 336 -14.71 -4.19 5.38
CA ASN A 336 -15.57 -5.33 5.08
C ASN A 336 -16.05 -5.30 3.62
N LYS A 337 -15.87 -6.41 2.88
CA LYS A 337 -16.26 -6.56 1.47
C LYS A 337 -17.77 -6.80 1.27
N THR A 338 -18.45 -7.44 2.22
CA THR A 338 -19.83 -7.94 2.01
C THR A 338 -20.90 -6.85 2.12
N LYS A 339 -20.55 -5.69 2.68
CA LYS A 339 -21.41 -4.51 2.64
C LYS A 339 -21.06 -3.70 1.39
N GLN A 340 -21.52 -4.14 0.23
CA GLN A 340 -21.62 -3.21 -0.90
C GLN A 340 -22.46 -2.02 -0.43
N PRO A 341 -21.95 -0.78 -0.49
CA PRO A 341 -22.77 0.38 -0.23
C PRO A 341 -23.80 0.44 -1.35
N SER A 342 -25.03 0.01 -1.08
CA SER A 342 -26.16 0.46 -1.88
C SER A 342 -26.10 1.99 -1.94
N ALA A 343 -26.45 2.57 -3.08
CA ALA A 343 -26.22 3.98 -3.43
C ALA A 343 -26.76 5.03 -2.42
N VAL A 344 -27.50 4.59 -1.40
CA VAL A 344 -28.20 5.42 -0.42
C VAL A 344 -27.78 5.15 1.04
N SER A 345 -27.12 4.03 1.36
CA SER A 345 -26.73 3.70 2.75
C SER A 345 -25.24 3.90 2.99
N THR A 346 -24.97 4.95 3.75
CA THR A 346 -23.65 5.49 4.08
C THR A 346 -23.06 4.77 5.29
N LYS A 347 -21.73 4.66 5.32
CA LYS A 347 -20.87 4.09 6.38
C LYS A 347 -20.64 2.58 6.30
N ALA A 348 -19.67 2.22 5.46
CA ALA A 348 -18.91 1.00 5.69
C ALA A 348 -18.20 1.14 7.05
N ALA A 349 -18.51 0.25 8.00
CA ALA A 349 -17.83 0.20 9.28
C ALA A 349 -16.34 -0.09 9.04
N CYS A 350 -15.53 0.94 9.18
CA CYS A 350 -14.08 0.87 9.09
C CYS A 350 -13.57 0.70 10.52
N LYS A 351 -12.96 -0.44 10.82
CA LYS A 351 -12.33 -0.65 12.12
C LYS A 351 -10.85 -0.31 11.98
N ALA A 352 -10.33 0.52 12.87
CA ALA A 352 -8.93 0.89 12.89
C ALA A 352 -8.30 0.48 14.23
N LEU A 353 -7.15 -0.18 14.15
CA LEU A 353 -6.31 -0.50 15.30
C LEU A 353 -5.06 0.35 15.27
N SER A 354 -4.80 1.10 16.35
CA SER A 354 -3.51 1.76 16.54
C SER A 354 -2.46 0.70 16.84
N LEU A 355 -1.37 0.67 16.08
CA LEU A 355 -0.19 -0.15 16.35
C LEU A 355 0.76 0.67 17.23
N ASP A 356 0.39 0.82 18.50
CA ASP A 356 1.22 1.43 19.53
C ASP A 356 1.58 0.43 20.63
N SER A 357 2.25 0.86 21.70
CA SER A 357 2.67 -0.04 22.78
C SER A 357 1.51 -0.73 23.50
N LYS A 358 0.28 -0.19 23.45
CA LYS A 358 -0.91 -0.86 24.01
C LYS A 358 -1.44 -1.93 23.08
N ALA A 359 -1.02 -1.93 21.81
CA ALA A 359 -1.37 -2.96 20.84
C ALA A 359 -0.65 -4.29 21.10
N GLN A 360 0.48 -4.27 21.83
CA GLN A 360 1.19 -5.50 22.20
C GLN A 360 0.32 -6.45 23.01
N ASP A 361 -0.44 -5.90 23.97
CA ASP A 361 -1.40 -6.65 24.78
C ASP A 361 -2.63 -7.12 23.97
N GLN A 362 -2.84 -6.56 22.77
CA GLN A 362 -3.96 -6.87 21.91
C GLN A 362 -3.60 -7.86 20.79
N TYR A 363 -2.32 -8.22 20.63
CA TYR A 363 -1.88 -9.14 19.58
C TYR A 363 -2.48 -10.53 19.71
N ASP A 364 -2.58 -11.03 20.94
CA ASP A 364 -3.08 -12.37 21.22
C ASP A 364 -4.54 -12.53 20.76
N LEU A 365 -5.28 -11.42 20.63
CA LEU A 365 -6.63 -11.38 20.09
C LEU A 365 -6.69 -10.95 18.61
N LEU A 366 -5.76 -10.10 18.19
CA LEU A 366 -5.69 -9.61 16.81
C LEU A 366 -5.27 -10.71 15.83
N LEU A 367 -4.24 -11.49 16.13
CA LEU A 367 -3.69 -12.47 15.18
C LEU A 367 -4.70 -13.57 14.82
N PRO A 368 -5.42 -14.18 15.78
CA PRO A 368 -6.49 -15.13 15.46
C PRO A 368 -7.61 -14.47 14.64
N TYR A 369 -7.98 -13.23 14.98
CA TYR A 369 -9.01 -12.47 14.26
C TYR A 369 -8.62 -12.25 12.79
N LEU A 370 -7.39 -11.78 12.53
CA LEU A 370 -6.88 -11.56 11.18
C LEU A 370 -6.89 -12.86 10.36
N ARG A 371 -6.52 -14.00 10.97
CA ARG A 371 -6.50 -15.31 10.31
C ARG A 371 -7.90 -15.74 9.87
N ILE A 372 -8.87 -15.70 10.78
CA ILE A 372 -10.27 -16.09 10.50
C ILE A 372 -10.85 -15.21 9.39
N HIS A 373 -10.68 -13.90 9.52
CA HIS A 373 -11.26 -12.94 8.58
C HIS A 373 -10.60 -12.95 7.21
N LYS A 374 -9.31 -13.29 7.13
CA LYS A 374 -8.62 -13.53 5.86
C LYS A 374 -9.09 -14.83 5.20
N HIS A 375 -9.25 -15.91 5.97
CA HIS A 375 -9.71 -17.20 5.43
C HIS A 375 -11.13 -17.13 4.86
N LEU A 376 -11.99 -16.31 5.48
CA LEU A 376 -13.36 -16.10 4.99
C LEU A 376 -13.45 -15.21 3.75
N ASP A 377 -12.35 -14.58 3.30
CA ASP A 377 -12.28 -13.57 2.23
C ASP A 377 -13.27 -12.39 2.36
N LYS A 378 -13.85 -12.21 3.56
CA LYS A 378 -14.88 -11.20 3.84
C LYS A 378 -14.32 -9.80 4.06
N THR A 379 -13.00 -9.68 4.27
CA THR A 379 -12.37 -8.44 4.71
C THR A 379 -11.10 -8.13 3.96
N GLU A 380 -10.80 -6.85 3.85
CA GLU A 380 -9.56 -6.33 3.31
C GLU A 380 -8.84 -5.57 4.41
N PHE A 381 -7.58 -5.93 4.63
CA PHE A 381 -6.71 -5.20 5.53
C PHE A 381 -5.85 -4.22 4.74
N GLY A 382 -5.75 -3.00 5.26
CA GLY A 382 -4.83 -1.98 4.77
C GLY A 382 -4.13 -1.33 5.95
N MET A 383 -3.04 -0.63 5.68
CA MET A 383 -2.34 0.12 6.72
C MET A 383 -2.36 1.61 6.40
N VAL A 384 -2.41 2.45 7.44
CA VAL A 384 -2.35 3.90 7.32
C VAL A 384 -1.34 4.46 8.30
N LEU A 385 -0.39 5.24 7.79
CA LEU A 385 0.48 6.07 8.61
C LEU A 385 -0.21 7.41 8.87
N GLN A 386 -0.45 7.73 10.14
CA GLN A 386 -0.92 9.05 10.55
C GLN A 386 0.21 9.81 11.22
N VAL A 387 0.49 11.02 10.76
CA VAL A 387 1.43 11.95 11.40
C VAL A 387 0.64 13.13 11.93
N LYS A 388 0.67 13.30 13.25
CA LYS A 388 -0.05 14.34 13.97
C LYS A 388 0.92 15.33 14.57
N LYS A 389 0.61 16.62 14.47
CA LYS A 389 1.35 17.66 15.18
C LYS A 389 1.03 17.60 16.67
N VAL A 390 2.07 17.61 17.50
CA VAL A 390 1.95 17.57 18.95
C VAL A 390 2.56 18.84 19.52
N LYS A 391 1.85 19.48 20.44
CA LYS A 391 2.44 20.55 21.25
C LYS A 391 3.39 19.90 22.25
N VAL A 392 4.66 19.81 21.88
CA VAL A 392 5.69 19.38 22.82
C VAL A 392 5.96 20.56 23.74
N ARG A 393 5.48 20.47 24.98
CA ARG A 393 6.04 21.27 26.06
C ARG A 393 7.41 20.66 26.33
N LEU A 394 8.45 21.22 25.71
CA LEU A 394 9.80 20.92 26.15
C LEU A 394 9.84 21.24 27.65
N PRO A 395 10.29 20.31 28.51
CA PRO A 395 10.55 20.66 29.89
C PRO A 395 11.55 21.82 29.84
N MET A 396 11.11 23.01 30.24
CA MET A 396 12.05 24.10 30.44
C MET A 396 13.10 23.59 31.42
N LEU A 397 14.37 23.77 31.07
CA LEU A 397 15.49 23.48 31.96
C LEU A 397 15.13 23.98 33.36
N PRO A 398 15.21 23.12 34.39
CA PRO A 398 14.74 23.50 35.71
C PRO A 398 15.58 24.67 36.20
N ALA A 399 14.94 25.83 36.38
CA ALA A 399 15.43 26.81 37.33
C ALA A 399 15.44 26.10 38.69
N SER A 400 16.63 25.99 39.28
CA SER A 400 16.92 25.31 40.54
C SER A 400 15.87 25.58 41.62
N ASN A 401 15.10 24.55 42.01
CA ASN A 401 14.54 24.36 43.36
C ASN A 401 13.95 22.93 43.52
N PRO A 402 13.87 22.41 44.77
CA PRO A 402 13.91 20.96 45.08
C PRO A 402 12.51 20.29 45.11
N PRO A 403 12.42 18.96 45.33
CA PRO A 403 11.47 18.09 44.63
C PRO A 403 10.08 18.08 45.27
N ARG A 404 9.05 17.96 44.42
CA ARG A 404 7.72 17.55 44.85
C ARG A 404 7.09 16.60 43.84
N GLU A 405 6.82 15.39 44.34
CA GLU A 405 5.90 14.34 43.92
C GLU A 405 5.64 14.11 42.41
N GLU A 406 6.04 12.91 41.99
CA GLU A 406 5.68 12.27 40.73
C GLU A 406 4.15 12.24 40.54
N SER A 407 3.64 13.11 39.66
CA SER A 407 2.28 12.98 39.14
C SER A 407 2.30 12.20 37.82
N LYS A 408 1.63 11.05 37.82
CA LYS A 408 1.29 10.28 36.61
C LYS A 408 0.59 11.19 35.62
N LEU A 409 1.23 11.47 34.47
CA LEU A 409 0.57 12.09 33.33
C LEU A 409 -0.36 11.09 32.66
N ASP A 410 -1.65 11.23 32.91
CA ASP A 410 -2.71 10.53 32.20
C ASP A 410 -3.04 11.30 30.90
N TYR A 411 -2.72 10.70 29.75
CA TYR A 411 -3.05 11.26 28.44
C TYR A 411 -4.40 10.72 27.96
N SER A 412 -5.47 11.41 28.33
CA SER A 412 -6.76 11.36 27.63
C SER A 412 -6.70 12.30 26.43
N MET A 413 -6.88 11.76 25.21
CA MET A 413 -6.83 12.52 23.96
C MET A 413 -8.01 12.12 23.07
N GLU A 414 -8.91 13.08 22.83
CA GLU A 414 -10.07 12.93 21.96
C GLU A 414 -9.65 12.90 20.49
N CYS A 415 -10.04 11.83 19.81
CA CYS A 415 -9.76 11.52 18.40
C CYS A 415 -11.05 11.75 17.59
N GLU A 416 -11.21 12.94 17.05
CA GLU A 416 -12.35 13.28 16.19
C GLU A 416 -11.86 13.40 14.73
N ASP A 417 -12.72 13.01 13.78
CA ASP A 417 -12.64 13.23 12.33
C ASP A 417 -12.14 12.12 11.38
N PHE A 418 -11.45 11.06 11.81
CA PHE A 418 -11.40 9.79 11.01
C PHE A 418 -12.29 8.68 11.56
N LEU A 419 -12.69 8.81 12.83
CA LEU A 419 -13.37 7.79 13.62
C LEU A 419 -14.77 8.20 14.06
N HIS A 420 -15.35 9.25 13.46
CA HIS A 420 -16.64 9.75 13.94
C HIS A 420 -17.78 8.75 13.78
N GLU A 421 -17.57 7.60 13.13
CA GLU A 421 -18.46 6.45 13.25
C GLU A 421 -17.76 5.09 13.29
N SER A 422 -17.13 4.78 14.42
CA SER A 422 -17.23 3.47 15.06
C SER A 422 -16.38 3.46 16.33
N LYS A 423 -16.92 4.00 17.44
CA LYS A 423 -16.44 3.64 18.79
C LYS A 423 -16.92 2.22 19.14
N LYS A 424 -16.50 1.23 18.34
CA LYS A 424 -16.55 -0.18 18.75
C LYS A 424 -15.13 -0.73 18.64
N PRO A 425 -14.52 -1.18 19.75
CA PRO A 425 -13.25 -1.88 19.68
C PRO A 425 -13.35 -3.05 18.71
N LEU A 426 -12.22 -3.39 18.06
CA LEU A 426 -12.12 -4.60 17.22
C LEU A 426 -12.57 -5.86 17.95
N LEU A 427 -12.44 -5.83 19.28
CA LEU A 427 -12.69 -6.92 20.19
C LEU A 427 -13.99 -6.66 20.97
N PRO A 428 -14.87 -7.66 21.11
CA PRO A 428 -16.00 -7.54 22.03
C PRO A 428 -15.47 -7.25 23.44
N SER A 429 -16.11 -6.31 24.14
CA SER A 429 -15.88 -6.10 25.57
C SER A 429 -16.22 -7.41 26.29
N ILE A 430 -15.19 -8.11 26.77
CA ILE A 430 -15.38 -9.27 27.64
C ILE A 430 -15.85 -8.71 28.99
N ASN A 431 -17.15 -8.75 29.24
CA ASN A 431 -17.65 -8.73 30.61
C ASN A 431 -17.14 -10.03 31.25
N ARG A 432 -16.12 -9.91 32.11
CA ARG A 432 -15.84 -10.94 33.11
C ARG A 432 -16.98 -10.90 34.12
N SER A 433 -18.11 -11.53 33.79
CA SER A 433 -19.02 -12.04 34.81
C SER A 433 -18.46 -13.37 35.31
N GLN A 434 -18.48 -13.49 36.63
CA GLN A 434 -17.97 -14.56 37.50
C GLN A 434 -18.33 -15.97 37.05
#